data_AF-G8G222-F1
#
_entry.id   AF-G8G222-F1
#
_cell.length_a   1.000
_cell.length_b   1.000
_cell.length_c   1.000
_cell.angle_alpha   90.00
_cell.angle_beta   90.00
_cell.angle_gamma   90.00
#
_symmetry.space_group_name_H-M   'P 1'
#
loop_
_entity.id
_entity.type
_entity.pdbx_description
1 polymer ?
#
loop_
_entity_poly.entity_id
_entity_poly.type
_entity_poly.pdbx_seq_one_letter_code
_entity_poly.pdbx_strand_id
1 'polypeptide(L)'
;EMGVRMISPTGEIGEPGDGDLVSDAFKAATPEEKSMPHWFDTWIRVERMSAIMPDQIAKAAKAKPIQKLNDDDDGDDTYKEERHNKYNSLTRIKIPNPPKSFDDLKNIDTKKLLVRG
;
A
#
# COMPACT_ATOMS: atom_id res chain seq x y z
N GLU A 1 -11.04 1.07 7.74
CA GLU A 1 -9.73 1.66 7.40
C GLU A 1 -8.98 0.68 6.53
N MET A 2 -8.14 1.17 5.61
CA MET A 2 -7.19 0.35 4.85
C MET A 2 -5.79 0.89 5.06
N GLY A 3 -4.87 0.01 5.47
CA GLY A 3 -3.44 0.30 5.58
C GLY A 3 -2.67 -0.41 4.47
N VAL A 4 -1.72 0.29 3.85
CA VAL A 4 -0.83 -0.26 2.82
C VAL A 4 0.60 0.15 3.16
N ARG A 5 1.52 -0.82 3.19
CA ARG A 5 2.93 -0.62 3.55
C ARG A 5 3.83 -1.27 2.51
N MET A 6 4.97 -0.66 2.23
CA MET A 6 5.99 -1.18 1.33
C MET A 6 7.37 -0.97 1.97
N ILE A 7 8.16 -2.03 2.03
CA ILE A 7 9.53 -2.03 2.59
C ILE A 7 10.43 -2.73 1.59
N SER A 8 11.61 -2.16 1.34
CA SER A 8 12.66 -2.77 0.52
C SER A 8 14.02 -2.48 1.15
N PRO A 9 14.93 -3.45 1.29
CA PRO A 9 14.83 -4.84 0.84
C PRO A 9 14.23 -5.77 1.93
N THR A 10 14.11 -7.07 1.62
CA THR A 10 13.46 -8.05 2.52
C THR A 10 14.43 -8.97 3.25
N GLY A 11 15.64 -9.17 2.74
CA GLY A 11 16.55 -10.25 3.17
C GLY A 11 16.91 -10.24 4.66
N GLU A 12 17.17 -9.06 5.24
CA GLU A 12 17.48 -8.93 6.67
C GLU A 12 16.23 -8.93 7.57
N ILE A 13 15.02 -8.93 6.98
CA ILE A 13 13.75 -8.93 7.71
C ILE A 13 13.24 -10.36 7.91
N GLY A 14 13.24 -11.17 6.84
CA GLY A 14 12.79 -12.55 6.88
C GLY A 14 12.29 -13.08 5.53
N GLU A 15 11.97 -14.37 5.51
CA GLU A 15 11.37 -15.05 4.36
C GLU A 15 9.85 -15.22 4.55
N PRO A 16 9.06 -15.39 3.47
CA PRO A 16 7.62 -15.58 3.54
C PRO A 16 7.19 -16.78 4.39
N GLY A 17 6.11 -16.63 5.15
CA GLY A 17 5.47 -17.69 5.93
C GLY A 17 4.16 -18.21 5.31
N ASP A 18 3.43 -19.00 6.10
CA ASP A 18 2.13 -19.56 5.69
C ASP A 18 1.09 -18.44 5.48
N GLY A 19 0.48 -18.41 4.30
CA GLY A 19 -0.54 -17.42 3.93
C GLY A 19 -0.01 -16.19 3.19
N ASP A 20 1.31 -16.04 3.06
CA ASP A 20 1.92 -14.95 2.31
C ASP A 20 1.83 -15.17 0.80
N LEU A 21 1.58 -14.09 0.05
CA LEU A 21 1.62 -14.10 -1.41
C LEU A 21 3.04 -13.87 -1.90
N VAL A 22 3.58 -14.82 -2.67
CA VAL A 22 4.96 -14.78 -3.15
C VAL A 22 5.01 -14.80 -4.68
N SER A 23 5.59 -13.76 -5.27
CA SER A 23 5.79 -13.68 -6.72
C SER A 23 6.83 -14.71 -7.19
N ASP A 24 6.73 -15.17 -8.43
CA ASP A 24 7.69 -16.14 -8.97
C ASP A 24 9.11 -15.54 -9.09
N ALA A 25 9.23 -14.23 -9.32
CA ALA A 25 10.50 -13.53 -9.30
C ALA A 25 11.18 -13.59 -7.91
N PHE A 26 10.40 -13.43 -6.84
CA PHE A 26 10.93 -13.55 -5.48
C PHE A 26 11.37 -14.99 -5.16
N LYS A 27 10.63 -16.01 -5.63
CA LYS A 27 11.01 -17.42 -5.47
C LYS A 27 12.31 -17.75 -6.23
N ALA A 28 12.52 -17.13 -7.38
CA ALA A 28 13.71 -17.31 -8.20
C ALA A 28 14.94 -16.55 -7.66
N ALA A 29 14.73 -15.46 -6.91
CA ALA A 29 15.80 -14.65 -6.37
C ALA A 29 16.58 -15.38 -5.28
N THR A 30 17.91 -15.23 -5.32
CA THR A 30 18.83 -15.73 -4.30
C THR A 30 18.76 -14.90 -3.02
N PRO A 31 19.22 -15.42 -1.87
CA PRO A 31 19.30 -14.64 -0.64
C PRO A 31 20.13 -13.35 -0.77
N GLU A 32 21.19 -13.36 -1.60
CA GLU A 32 22.03 -12.19 -1.87
C GLU A 32 21.25 -11.09 -2.61
N GLU A 33 20.51 -11.46 -3.66
CA GLU A 33 19.69 -10.52 -4.45
C GLU A 33 18.54 -9.89 -3.65
N LYS A 34 18.08 -10.56 -2.58
CA LYS A 34 17.02 -10.07 -1.68
C LYS A 34 17.53 -9.16 -0.57
N SER A 35 18.85 -8.99 -0.42
CA SER A 35 19.49 -8.32 0.72
C SER A 35 20.23 -7.06 0.29
N MET A 36 20.72 -6.27 1.25
CA MET A 36 21.62 -5.16 0.99
C MET A 36 22.88 -5.63 0.22
N PRO A 37 23.37 -4.87 -0.76
CA PRO A 37 23.01 -3.49 -1.10
C PRO A 37 21.86 -3.36 -2.13
N HIS A 38 21.15 -4.44 -2.46
CA HIS A 38 20.09 -4.42 -3.48
C HIS A 38 18.76 -3.95 -2.88
N TRP A 39 18.46 -2.66 -3.02
CA TRP A 39 17.21 -2.06 -2.55
C TRP A 39 16.79 -0.88 -3.44
N PHE A 40 15.56 -0.42 -3.25
CA PHE A 40 15.03 0.76 -3.90
C PHE A 40 14.16 1.57 -2.93
N ASP A 41 14.07 2.87 -3.22
CA ASP A 41 13.19 3.83 -2.56
C ASP A 41 11.72 3.53 -2.92
N THR A 42 10.88 3.26 -1.92
CA THR A 42 9.52 2.75 -2.15
C THR A 42 8.53 3.89 -2.30
N TRP A 43 7.50 3.68 -3.14
CA TRP A 43 6.40 4.64 -3.28
C TRP A 43 5.07 3.89 -3.43
N ILE A 44 4.05 4.30 -2.68
CA ILE A 44 2.70 3.74 -2.76
C ILE A 44 1.74 4.75 -3.39
N ARG A 45 0.92 4.28 -4.32
CA ARG A 45 -0.27 4.98 -4.82
C ARG A 45 -1.49 4.08 -4.67
N VAL A 46 -2.59 4.64 -4.15
CA VAL A 46 -3.88 3.94 -4.07
C VAL A 46 -4.90 4.62 -4.96
N GLU A 47 -5.53 3.86 -5.86
CA GLU A 47 -6.54 4.36 -6.80
C GLU A 47 -7.82 3.53 -6.74
N ARG A 48 -8.96 4.18 -6.99
CA ARG A 48 -10.27 3.54 -7.15
C ARG A 48 -10.48 3.20 -8.62
N MET A 49 -10.97 1.99 -8.87
CA MET A 49 -11.30 1.50 -10.21
C MET A 49 -12.80 1.63 -10.52
N SER A 50 -13.18 1.38 -11.76
CA SER A 50 -14.56 1.53 -12.24
C SER A 50 -15.46 0.31 -11.98
N ALA A 51 -14.93 -0.79 -11.43
CA ALA A 51 -15.74 -1.98 -11.13
C ALA A 51 -16.64 -1.70 -9.92
N ILE A 52 -17.92 -2.05 -10.05
CA ILE A 52 -18.88 -2.05 -8.93
C ILE A 52 -19.52 -3.43 -8.72
N MET A 53 -19.22 -4.38 -9.61
CA MET A 53 -19.66 -5.78 -9.56
C MET A 53 -18.46 -6.71 -9.74
N PRO A 54 -18.48 -7.94 -9.17
CA PRO A 54 -17.37 -8.88 -9.27
C PRO A 54 -16.96 -9.24 -10.71
N ASP A 55 -17.93 -9.40 -11.62
CA ASP A 55 -17.70 -9.75 -13.03
C ASP A 55 -17.04 -8.62 -13.84
N GLN A 56 -16.99 -7.40 -13.30
CA GLN A 56 -16.40 -6.23 -13.95
C GLN A 56 -14.91 -6.05 -13.64
N ILE A 57 -14.36 -6.76 -12.64
CA ILE A 57 -12.99 -6.55 -12.13
C ILE A 57 -11.96 -6.64 -13.26
N ALA A 58 -12.01 -7.69 -14.08
CA ALA A 58 -11.07 -7.90 -15.18
C ALA A 58 -11.15 -6.80 -16.26
N LYS A 59 -12.34 -6.24 -16.49
CA LYS A 59 -12.54 -5.13 -17.44
C LYS A 59 -12.02 -3.82 -16.85
N ALA A 60 -12.34 -3.54 -15.59
CA ALA A 60 -11.93 -2.32 -14.90
C ALA A 60 -10.41 -2.22 -14.73
N ALA A 61 -9.72 -3.35 -14.50
CA ALA A 61 -8.26 -3.40 -14.41
C ALA A 61 -7.53 -2.92 -15.68
N LYS A 62 -8.21 -2.96 -16.85
CA LYS A 62 -7.67 -2.48 -18.13
C LYS A 62 -8.09 -1.05 -18.46
N ALA A 63 -9.01 -0.48 -17.67
CA ALA A 63 -9.51 0.88 -17.85
C ALA A 63 -8.65 1.87 -17.05
N LYS A 64 -8.85 3.17 -17.32
CA LYS A 64 -8.23 4.22 -16.52
C LYS A 64 -8.80 4.23 -15.09
N PRO A 65 -7.98 4.55 -14.07
CA PRO A 65 -8.46 4.81 -12.72
C PRO A 65 -9.52 5.92 -12.70
N ILE A 66 -10.48 5.83 -11.78
CA ILE A 66 -11.54 6.85 -11.64
C ILE A 66 -11.21 7.90 -10.60
N GLN A 67 -10.38 7.57 -9.61
CA GLN A 67 -9.99 8.50 -8.54
C GLN A 67 -8.69 8.07 -7.87
N LYS A 68 -7.73 8.98 -7.75
CA LYS A 68 -6.56 8.79 -6.88
C LYS A 68 -6.94 9.09 -5.43
N LEU A 69 -6.79 8.11 -4.54
CA LEU A 69 -7.19 8.20 -3.13
C LEU A 69 -6.05 8.77 -2.27
N ASN A 70 -4.85 8.22 -2.40
CA ASN A 70 -3.68 8.71 -1.68
C ASN A 70 -2.36 8.32 -2.38
N ASP A 71 -1.28 8.98 -2.00
CA ASP A 71 0.10 8.58 -2.26
C ASP A 71 0.91 8.66 -0.95
N ASP A 72 1.97 7.88 -0.84
CA ASP A 72 2.94 7.95 0.26
C ASP A 72 4.33 7.52 -0.22
N ASP A 73 5.37 8.18 0.29
CA ASP A 73 6.78 8.05 -0.10
C ASP A 73 7.57 7.45 1.09
N ASP A 74 7.82 8.28 2.11
CA ASP A 74 8.66 7.96 3.27
C ASP A 74 7.85 7.81 4.58
N GLY A 75 6.58 7.40 4.50
CA GLY A 75 5.64 7.47 5.62
C GLY A 75 5.74 6.34 6.66
N ASP A 76 6.56 5.30 6.44
CA ASP A 76 6.59 4.15 7.36
C ASP A 76 7.21 4.48 8.72
N ASP A 77 6.41 4.21 9.74
CA ASP A 77 6.76 4.33 11.16
C ASP A 77 6.75 2.97 11.87
N THR A 78 6.44 1.89 11.17
CA THR A 78 6.21 0.57 11.78
C THR A 78 7.45 -0.33 11.78
N TYR A 79 8.36 -0.15 10.83
CA TYR A 79 9.65 -0.85 10.81
C TYR A 79 10.79 0.12 11.14
N LYS A 80 11.68 -0.30 12.04
CA LYS A 80 12.86 0.49 12.40
C LYS A 80 13.94 0.30 11.35
N GLU A 81 13.89 1.11 10.29
CA GLU A 81 14.90 1.07 9.22
C GLU A 81 16.23 1.67 9.69
N GLU A 82 17.29 0.86 9.62
CA GLU A 82 18.67 1.23 9.95
C GLU A 82 19.67 0.77 8.86
N ARG A 83 19.21 0.09 7.82
CA ARG A 83 20.05 -0.43 6.73
C ARG A 83 20.36 0.64 5.69
N HIS A 84 19.45 1.59 5.51
CA HIS A 84 19.56 2.76 4.62
C HIS A 84 18.69 3.92 5.14
N ASN A 85 18.55 4.99 4.35
CA ASN A 85 17.65 6.10 4.65
C ASN A 85 16.20 5.60 4.80
N LYS A 86 15.41 6.29 5.64
CA LYS A 86 14.02 5.91 5.93
C LYS A 86 13.09 6.28 4.76
N TYR A 87 13.09 5.41 3.75
CA TYR A 87 12.35 5.56 2.49
C TYR A 87 11.32 4.44 2.26
N ASN A 88 10.85 3.87 3.37
CA ASN A 88 9.79 2.87 3.36
C ASN A 88 8.43 3.60 3.41
N SER A 89 7.48 3.18 2.58
CA SER A 89 6.17 3.83 2.49
C SER A 89 5.12 3.19 3.41
N LEU A 90 4.23 4.02 3.95
CA LEU A 90 3.06 3.60 4.70
C LEU A 90 1.91 4.61 4.57
N THR A 91 0.80 4.16 4.01
CA THR A 91 -0.41 4.97 3.90
C THR A 91 -1.59 4.32 4.62
N ARG A 92 -2.41 5.13 5.30
CA ARG A 92 -3.64 4.70 5.99
C ARG A 92 -4.83 5.54 5.52
N ILE A 93 -5.73 4.93 4.75
CA ILE A 93 -6.95 5.59 4.26
C ILE A 93 -8.10 5.27 5.22
N LYS A 94 -8.57 6.31 5.93
CA LYS A 94 -9.59 6.19 6.98
C LYS A 94 -10.51 7.40 7.06
N ILE A 95 -11.72 7.14 7.55
CA ILE A 95 -12.66 8.17 8.00
C ILE A 95 -12.15 8.74 9.35
N PRO A 96 -12.39 10.03 9.67
CA PRO A 96 -12.00 10.58 10.97
C PRO A 96 -12.55 9.77 12.15
N ASN A 97 -11.70 9.48 13.15
CA ASN A 97 -12.09 8.79 14.37
C ASN A 97 -11.15 9.13 15.55
N PRO A 98 -11.60 9.92 16.56
CA PRO A 98 -12.83 10.71 16.53
C PRO A 98 -12.76 11.81 15.46
N PRO A 99 -13.90 12.32 14.97
CA PRO A 99 -13.89 13.54 14.18
C PRO A 99 -13.42 14.73 15.03
N LYS A 100 -12.84 15.76 14.41
CA LYS A 100 -12.45 16.99 15.15
C LYS A 100 -13.68 17.75 15.61
N SER A 101 -14.76 17.70 14.82
CA SER A 101 -16.07 18.27 15.13
C SER A 101 -17.19 17.40 14.53
N PHE A 102 -18.41 17.51 15.06
CA PHE A 102 -19.57 16.85 14.42
C PHE A 102 -19.84 17.35 12.99
N ASP A 103 -19.42 18.57 12.67
CA ASP A 103 -19.55 19.11 11.31
C ASP A 103 -18.62 18.42 10.31
N ASP A 104 -17.53 17.80 10.75
CA ASP A 104 -16.63 17.02 9.89
C ASP A 104 -17.36 15.83 9.24
N LEU A 105 -18.38 15.29 9.91
CA LEU A 105 -19.16 14.15 9.44
C LEU A 105 -20.09 14.52 8.28
N LYS A 106 -20.41 15.81 8.11
CA LYS A 106 -21.30 16.29 7.03
C LYS A 106 -20.61 16.27 5.68
N ASN A 107 -19.29 16.46 5.65
CA ASN A 107 -18.51 16.67 4.43
C ASN A 107 -17.20 15.86 4.43
N ILE A 108 -17.28 14.56 4.73
CA ILE A 108 -16.11 13.67 4.70
C ILE A 108 -15.55 13.63 3.27
N ASP A 109 -14.24 13.89 3.13
CA ASP A 109 -13.55 13.79 1.84
C ASP A 109 -13.76 12.39 1.23
N THR A 110 -14.31 12.35 0.01
CA THR A 110 -14.62 11.11 -0.73
C THR A 110 -13.39 10.23 -0.96
N LYS A 111 -12.17 10.78 -0.93
CA LYS A 111 -10.92 10.01 -0.98
C LYS A 111 -10.77 9.03 0.18
N LYS A 112 -11.51 9.23 1.27
CA LYS A 112 -11.49 8.39 2.50
C LYS A 112 -12.62 7.36 2.56
N LEU A 113 -13.58 7.42 1.63
CA LEU A 113 -14.76 6.56 1.63
C LEU A 113 -14.47 5.25 0.91
N LEU A 114 -14.08 4.21 1.66
CA LEU A 114 -13.85 2.86 1.15
C LEU A 114 -15.18 2.09 1.02
N VAL A 115 -16.04 2.57 0.12
CA VAL A 115 -17.32 1.95 -0.23
C VAL A 115 -17.16 0.83 -1.24
N ARG A 116 -18.24 0.09 -1.52
CA ARG A 116 -18.31 -0.94 -2.56
C ARG A 116 -17.61 -0.50 -3.85
N GLY A 117 -16.67 -1.33 -4.32
CA GLY A 117 -15.87 -1.15 -5.53
C GLY A 117 -14.58 -1.95 -5.45
#